data_AF-A0A2E7PPD0-F1
#
_entry.id   AF-A0A2E7PPD0-F1
#
_cell.length_a   1.000
_cell.length_b   1.000
_cell.length_c   1.000
_cell.angle_alpha   90.00
_cell.angle_beta   90.00
_cell.angle_gamma   90.00
#
_symmetry.space_group_name_H-M   'P 1'
#
loop_
_entity.id
_entity.type
_entity.pdbx_description
1 polymer ?
#
loop_
_entity_poly.entity_id
_entity_poly.type
_entity_poly.pdbx_seq_one_letter_code
_entity_poly.pdbx_strand_id
1 'polypeptide(L)'
;MKKRLPILTLLALAMALGQGGTARAADSGQGRFVDLSLIVAENYPCTWATGFPRFYMNRYIRIGPSSPYNSDLLQIDGNTGTQIDVPPHSIPRPGSGLKNAGPLGLEYTDRTPAWKLVGEACVIDVTALLDQAPNGVSPLVKKEHIIAWEKKHRPLGQGDIVLLWSGYSDKYYRPMPEGRRFLALPLEKKTPAWPDPDPECMAYMAKKGVTAVGCDSPTMGPMPDLAAAVHDEGLLRGLVFTEGATNLRKLPPTGAFYCMMGPRHFEGPYGEGRAFAIVGGQAKDLIKAAREKRVADLSVVMAANHPLTWPGRGVSRHRHPYTRADFFYEPALDIFHHTHLMDSHAGTHLVPPAYALPGPGFKNKKYSPEVRQWLKEYEGRFGKRGTSRTTVEKVPLAQTSGNARVIDVRPLVGTAEGSQWPASPVITTAHIEAYEKKTGKLAPGDVVLFRTGHVDTHFKPLPEGKACMENPINGLSEGWPAPDAEAIQHLAKRGIRCVGTDAPTLGGVDPKQALFTYWMLGTQGMVGVEFLTGLGQLPAKAVFLFAPVKIKGCHGGPGRAIALY
;
A
#
# COMPACT_ATOMS: atom_id res chain seq x y z
N MET A 1 51.21 13.93 -55.16
CA MET A 1 51.14 14.39 -53.75
C MET A 1 49.76 14.06 -53.18
N LYS A 2 49.72 13.35 -52.05
CA LYS A 2 48.61 13.18 -51.06
C LYS A 2 47.21 12.85 -51.65
N LYS A 3 46.81 11.57 -51.66
CA LYS A 3 45.93 10.87 -50.65
C LYS A 3 44.43 11.26 -50.83
N ARG A 4 43.44 10.39 -51.06
CA ARG A 4 43.24 8.96 -50.70
C ARG A 4 42.18 8.28 -51.59
N LEU A 5 42.40 6.97 -51.79
CA LEU A 5 41.59 5.91 -52.41
C LEU A 5 40.49 5.39 -51.43
N PRO A 6 39.62 4.40 -51.78
CA PRO A 6 38.17 4.50 -51.63
C PRO A 6 37.56 3.49 -50.63
N ILE A 7 36.26 3.67 -50.37
CA ILE A 7 35.20 2.68 -50.11
C ILE A 7 35.68 1.39 -49.42
N LEU A 8 35.46 1.33 -48.10
CA LEU A 8 35.40 0.06 -47.35
C LEU A 8 33.98 -0.18 -46.86
N THR A 9 33.50 -1.37 -47.21
CA THR A 9 32.30 -2.09 -46.80
C THR A 9 32.04 -1.99 -45.28
N LEU A 10 30.87 -1.47 -44.89
CA LEU A 10 30.41 -1.51 -43.50
C LEU A 10 29.57 -2.78 -43.29
N LEU A 11 30.14 -3.74 -42.55
CA LEU A 11 29.38 -4.82 -41.91
C LEU A 11 28.41 -4.21 -40.89
N ALA A 12 27.11 -4.37 -41.12
CA ALA A 12 26.10 -4.12 -40.10
C ALA A 12 26.02 -5.34 -39.17
N LEU A 13 26.61 -5.21 -37.98
CA LEU A 13 26.47 -6.17 -36.89
C LEU A 13 25.06 -6.01 -36.29
N ALA A 14 24.13 -6.90 -36.63
CA ALA A 14 22.81 -6.96 -36.02
C ALA A 14 22.93 -7.47 -34.57
N MET A 15 23.00 -6.56 -33.60
CA MET A 15 22.75 -6.90 -32.20
C MET A 15 21.25 -7.17 -32.02
N ALA A 16 20.89 -8.44 -31.83
CA ALA A 16 19.58 -8.83 -31.34
C ALA A 16 19.39 -8.32 -29.91
N LEU A 17 18.82 -7.12 -29.78
CA LEU A 17 18.25 -6.63 -28.54
C LEU A 17 17.00 -7.48 -28.24
N GLY A 18 17.15 -8.41 -27.30
CA GLY A 18 16.03 -9.13 -26.71
C GLY A 18 15.02 -8.13 -26.15
N GLN A 19 13.92 -7.96 -26.85
CA GLN A 19 12.75 -7.25 -26.35
C GLN A 19 12.24 -8.00 -25.13
N GLY A 20 12.37 -7.37 -23.95
CA GLY A 20 11.61 -7.75 -22.78
C GLY A 20 10.13 -7.61 -23.09
N GLY A 21 9.52 -8.71 -23.51
CA GLY A 21 8.08 -8.82 -23.69
C GLY A 21 7.42 -8.57 -22.35
N THR A 22 6.89 -7.36 -22.17
CA THR A 22 5.85 -7.13 -21.18
C THR A 22 4.64 -7.92 -21.64
N ALA A 23 4.37 -9.04 -20.96
CA ALA A 23 3.15 -9.81 -21.15
C ALA A 23 1.97 -8.92 -20.74
N ARG A 24 1.48 -8.11 -21.67
CA ARG A 24 0.25 -7.34 -21.56
C ARG A 24 -0.89 -8.23 -22.06
N ALA A 25 -1.13 -9.32 -21.35
CA ALA A 25 -2.46 -9.91 -21.36
C ALA A 25 -3.32 -8.95 -20.52
N ALA A 26 -4.05 -8.08 -21.20
CA ALA A 26 -5.16 -7.37 -20.59
C ALA A 26 -6.16 -8.44 -20.16
N ASP A 27 -6.12 -8.79 -18.87
CA ASP A 27 -7.16 -9.62 -18.27
C ASP A 27 -8.44 -8.77 -18.25
N SER A 28 -9.25 -8.90 -19.30
CA SER A 28 -10.42 -8.05 -19.54
C SER A 28 -11.44 -8.11 -18.40
N GLY A 29 -11.39 -9.14 -17.56
CA GLY A 29 -12.21 -9.27 -16.37
C GLY A 29 -11.79 -8.38 -15.20
N GLN A 30 -10.49 -8.11 -15.03
CA GLN A 30 -9.98 -7.35 -13.87
C GLN A 30 -10.19 -5.83 -13.98
N GLY A 31 -10.38 -5.33 -15.20
CA GLY A 31 -10.46 -3.90 -15.48
C GLY A 31 -9.10 -3.20 -15.49
N ARG A 32 -9.08 -1.92 -15.90
CA ARG A 32 -7.87 -1.11 -15.99
C ARG A 32 -7.62 -0.40 -14.66
N PHE A 33 -6.50 -0.72 -14.02
CA PHE A 33 -6.04 0.01 -12.83
C PHE A 33 -5.45 1.38 -13.20
N VAL A 34 -5.81 2.38 -12.42
CA VAL A 34 -5.28 3.75 -12.49
C VAL A 34 -4.72 4.10 -11.14
N ASP A 35 -3.41 4.30 -11.05
CA ASP A 35 -2.74 4.75 -9.83
C ASP A 35 -2.96 6.26 -9.68
N LEU A 36 -3.63 6.64 -8.59
CA LEU A 36 -4.05 8.01 -8.28
C LEU A 36 -3.17 8.63 -7.19
N SER A 37 -2.01 8.04 -6.91
CA SER A 37 -1.14 8.48 -5.84
C SER A 37 0.13 9.16 -6.28
N LEU A 38 0.49 10.18 -5.50
CA LEU A 38 1.75 10.87 -5.55
C LEU A 38 2.89 9.92 -5.18
N ILE A 39 4.04 10.11 -5.82
CA ILE A 39 5.25 9.39 -5.47
C ILE A 39 5.83 9.98 -4.19
N VAL A 40 6.09 9.17 -3.17
CA VAL A 40 6.76 9.60 -1.94
C VAL A 40 8.27 9.42 -2.11
N ALA A 41 9.02 10.52 -1.95
CA ALA A 41 10.48 10.55 -2.02
C ALA A 41 11.02 11.81 -1.34
N GLU A 42 12.22 11.72 -0.76
CA GLU A 42 12.88 12.80 -0.01
C GLU A 42 13.05 14.10 -0.82
N ASN A 43 13.13 13.99 -2.15
CA ASN A 43 13.29 15.11 -3.06
C ASN A 43 11.96 15.64 -3.66
N TYR A 44 10.80 15.24 -3.11
CA TYR A 44 9.48 15.72 -3.51
C TYR A 44 8.77 16.46 -2.35
N PRO A 45 7.81 17.37 -2.64
CA PRO A 45 7.02 18.09 -1.65
C PRO A 45 5.94 17.18 -1.03
N CYS A 46 6.34 16.03 -0.48
CA CYS A 46 5.42 15.03 0.05
C CYS A 46 5.01 15.29 1.50
N THR A 47 5.79 16.03 2.29
CA THR A 47 5.45 16.37 3.68
C THR A 47 4.92 17.80 3.75
N TRP A 48 3.99 18.06 4.68
CA TRP A 48 3.54 19.40 5.02
C TRP A 48 4.71 20.35 5.33
N ALA A 49 4.63 21.61 4.89
CA ALA A 49 5.78 22.50 4.78
C ALA A 49 6.33 23.03 6.12
N THR A 50 5.53 22.99 7.19
CA THR A 50 5.87 23.63 8.47
C THR A 50 5.45 22.77 9.66
N GLY A 51 6.36 22.50 10.60
CA GLY A 51 6.04 21.83 11.86
C GLY A 51 5.95 20.30 11.81
N PHE A 52 5.94 19.69 10.62
CA PHE A 52 5.81 18.24 10.45
C PHE A 52 7.19 17.58 10.18
N PRO A 53 7.48 16.41 10.79
CA PRO A 53 8.69 15.64 10.51
C PRO A 53 8.73 15.24 9.03
N ARG A 54 9.82 15.61 8.34
CA ARG A 54 10.00 15.27 6.92
C ARG A 54 10.10 13.76 6.72
N PHE A 55 9.56 13.29 5.61
CA PHE A 55 9.81 11.93 5.14
C PHE A 55 11.32 11.69 4.95
N TYR A 56 11.80 10.56 5.46
CA TYR A 56 13.18 10.13 5.34
C TYR A 56 13.25 8.61 5.24
N MET A 57 14.17 8.08 4.43
CA MET A 57 14.35 6.64 4.27
C MET A 57 15.82 6.23 4.38
N ASN A 58 16.15 5.52 5.46
CA ASN A 58 17.46 4.91 5.65
C ASN A 58 17.49 3.48 5.09
N ARG A 59 18.50 3.21 4.27
CA ARG A 59 18.72 1.97 3.53
C ARG A 59 19.59 1.01 4.33
N TYR A 60 19.14 0.71 5.55
CA TYR A 60 20.00 0.18 6.62
C TYR A 60 20.35 -1.31 6.49
N ILE A 61 19.50 -2.13 5.88
CA ILE A 61 19.81 -3.54 5.55
C ILE A 61 19.96 -3.69 4.04
N ARG A 62 21.07 -4.32 3.63
CA ARG A 62 21.43 -4.53 2.22
C ARG A 62 21.92 -5.94 1.92
N ILE A 63 21.55 -6.40 0.74
CA ILE A 63 22.06 -7.66 0.17
C ILE A 63 23.58 -7.61 0.05
N GLY A 64 24.27 -8.50 0.76
CA GLY A 64 25.72 -8.49 0.87
C GLY A 64 26.24 -9.44 1.96
N PRO A 65 27.39 -9.10 2.59
CA PRO A 65 28.00 -9.96 3.60
C PRO A 65 27.13 -10.15 4.85
N SER A 66 26.39 -9.11 5.25
CA SER A 66 25.64 -9.10 6.52
C SER A 66 24.21 -9.62 6.39
N SER A 67 23.62 -9.61 5.20
CA SER A 67 22.22 -9.99 4.97
C SER A 67 22.00 -10.45 3.52
N PRO A 68 21.17 -11.48 3.29
CA PRO A 68 20.70 -11.81 1.95
C PRO A 68 19.48 -11.00 1.50
N TYR A 69 18.99 -10.08 2.34
CA TYR A 69 17.80 -9.26 2.12
C TYR A 69 18.13 -7.76 2.08
N ASN A 70 17.25 -6.97 1.48
CA ASN A 70 17.16 -5.53 1.66
C ASN A 70 16.03 -5.21 2.65
N SER A 71 16.25 -4.23 3.54
CA SER A 71 15.17 -3.59 4.29
C SER A 71 15.50 -2.11 4.47
N ASP A 72 14.46 -1.30 4.47
CA ASP A 72 14.56 0.14 4.66
C ASP A 72 13.84 0.56 5.94
N LEU A 73 14.40 1.57 6.62
CA LEU A 73 13.84 2.22 7.80
C LEU A 73 13.17 3.51 7.32
N LEU A 74 11.89 3.66 7.64
CA LEU A 74 11.04 4.77 7.24
C LEU A 74 10.80 5.68 8.43
N GLN A 75 11.12 6.96 8.29
CA GLN A 75 10.47 8.01 9.06
C GLN A 75 9.38 8.60 8.17
N ILE A 76 8.13 8.40 8.57
CA ILE A 76 6.97 8.82 7.79
C ILE A 76 5.85 9.25 8.72
N ASP A 77 5.23 10.36 8.36
CA ASP A 77 4.03 10.88 9.02
C ASP A 77 2.81 10.59 8.14
N GLY A 78 1.63 10.50 8.74
CA GLY A 78 0.42 10.24 7.98
C GLY A 78 0.09 11.33 6.95
N ASN A 79 0.52 12.58 7.15
CA ASN A 79 0.40 13.66 6.17
C ASN A 79 1.56 13.62 5.15
N THR A 80 1.74 12.48 4.49
CA THR A 80 2.80 12.27 3.49
C THR A 80 2.26 11.83 2.13
N GLY A 81 2.34 12.71 1.13
CA GLY A 81 2.02 12.42 -0.26
C GLY A 81 0.52 12.36 -0.51
N THR A 82 0.00 11.19 -0.90
CA THR A 82 -1.45 10.95 -0.94
C THR A 82 -1.86 10.42 0.42
N GLN A 83 -2.77 11.12 1.09
CA GLN A 83 -3.11 10.89 2.49
C GLN A 83 -4.61 10.84 2.71
N ILE A 84 -5.00 10.26 3.83
CA ILE A 84 -6.38 10.09 4.28
C ILE A 84 -6.59 10.80 5.60
N ASP A 85 -7.63 11.63 5.67
CA ASP A 85 -8.13 12.17 6.93
C ASP A 85 -9.44 11.50 7.29
N VAL A 86 -9.52 11.08 8.54
CA VAL A 86 -10.70 10.46 9.13
C VAL A 86 -11.25 11.40 10.20
N PRO A 87 -12.47 11.20 10.72
CA PRO A 87 -13.10 12.22 11.54
C PRO A 87 -12.27 12.73 12.72
N PRO A 88 -11.50 11.92 13.47
CA PRO A 88 -10.62 12.43 14.53
C PRO A 88 -9.56 13.45 14.11
N HIS A 89 -9.32 13.67 12.81
CA HIS A 89 -8.50 14.77 12.30
C HIS A 89 -9.08 16.16 12.63
N SER A 90 -10.39 16.27 12.88
CA SER A 90 -11.01 17.53 13.33
C SER A 90 -12.14 17.35 14.34
N ILE A 91 -12.52 16.11 14.65
CA ILE A 91 -13.61 15.81 15.58
C ILE A 91 -13.03 15.31 16.89
N PRO A 92 -13.18 16.06 17.99
CA PRO A 92 -12.68 15.62 19.30
C PRO A 92 -13.45 14.39 19.82
N ARG A 93 -12.77 13.63 20.69
CA ARG A 93 -13.37 12.48 21.38
C ARG A 93 -14.61 12.89 22.18
N PRO A 94 -15.63 12.02 22.30
CA PRO A 94 -16.79 12.29 23.12
C PRO A 94 -16.37 12.49 24.59
N GLY A 95 -17.00 13.45 25.28
CA GLY A 95 -16.70 13.77 26.67
C GLY A 95 -15.50 14.70 26.90
N SER A 96 -14.79 15.13 25.85
CA SER A 96 -13.66 16.08 25.96
C SER A 96 -14.07 17.51 26.38
N GLY A 97 -15.34 17.87 26.23
CA GLY A 97 -15.83 19.25 26.45
C GLY A 97 -15.46 20.24 25.35
N LEU A 98 -14.79 19.79 24.28
CA LEU A 98 -14.39 20.60 23.15
C LEU A 98 -15.55 20.79 22.15
N LYS A 99 -15.48 21.87 21.35
CA LYS A 99 -16.43 22.11 20.25
C LYS A 99 -16.43 20.90 19.32
N ASN A 100 -17.60 20.53 18.79
CA ASN A 100 -17.77 19.43 17.83
C ASN A 100 -17.51 18.02 18.38
N ALA A 101 -17.18 17.87 19.68
CA ALA A 101 -16.92 16.56 20.28
C ALA A 101 -18.10 15.60 20.08
N GLY A 102 -17.81 14.37 19.66
CA GLY A 102 -18.86 13.39 19.36
C GLY A 102 -18.33 11.99 19.03
N PRO A 103 -19.21 11.01 18.78
CA PRO A 103 -18.81 9.62 18.54
C PRO A 103 -17.83 9.43 17.39
N LEU A 104 -17.91 10.29 16.36
CA LEU A 104 -16.99 10.26 15.22
C LEU A 104 -15.53 10.57 15.64
N GLY A 105 -15.30 11.26 16.76
CA GLY A 105 -13.96 11.46 17.32
C GLY A 105 -13.26 10.18 17.81
N LEU A 106 -13.91 9.01 17.68
CA LEU A 106 -13.30 7.69 17.91
C LEU A 106 -13.07 6.89 16.61
N GLU A 107 -13.44 7.43 15.45
CA GLU A 107 -13.31 6.77 14.15
C GLU A 107 -11.91 6.98 13.53
N TYR A 108 -10.86 6.57 14.24
CA TYR A 108 -9.48 6.65 13.78
C TYR A 108 -9.22 5.75 12.55
N THR A 109 -8.07 5.87 11.88
CA THR A 109 -7.75 5.11 10.66
C THR A 109 -7.80 3.60 10.87
N ASP A 110 -7.46 3.12 12.06
CA ASP A 110 -7.57 1.71 12.47
C ASP A 110 -9.01 1.28 12.75
N ARG A 111 -9.96 2.20 12.99
CA ARG A 111 -11.36 1.90 13.29
C ARG A 111 -12.34 2.29 12.19
N THR A 112 -11.88 3.09 11.22
CA THR A 112 -12.66 3.52 10.06
C THR A 112 -13.10 2.28 9.27
N PRO A 113 -14.41 2.07 9.06
CA PRO A 113 -14.91 0.92 8.34
C PRO A 113 -14.36 0.88 6.91
N ALA A 114 -13.83 -0.27 6.48
CA ALA A 114 -13.20 -0.40 5.16
C ALA A 114 -14.13 -0.04 3.99
N TRP A 115 -15.45 -0.19 4.14
CA TRP A 115 -16.42 0.22 3.11
C TRP A 115 -16.49 1.73 2.88
N LYS A 116 -16.02 2.58 3.81
CA LYS A 116 -15.91 4.04 3.58
C LYS A 116 -14.74 4.40 2.66
N LEU A 117 -13.78 3.48 2.52
CA LEU A 117 -12.54 3.70 1.76
C LEU A 117 -12.68 3.35 0.27
N VAL A 118 -13.84 2.82 -0.12
CA VAL A 118 -14.11 2.29 -1.45
C VAL A 118 -15.51 2.65 -1.91
N GLY A 119 -15.69 2.82 -3.22
CA GLY A 119 -16.98 3.25 -3.77
C GLY A 119 -16.91 3.62 -5.24
N GLU A 120 -18.00 4.15 -5.77
CA GLU A 120 -18.00 4.67 -7.14
C GLU A 120 -17.37 6.07 -7.18
N ALA A 121 -16.36 6.25 -8.02
CA ALA A 121 -15.78 7.55 -8.29
C ALA A 121 -16.76 8.43 -9.10
N CYS A 122 -17.09 9.59 -8.56
CA CYS A 122 -17.76 10.70 -9.23
C CYS A 122 -16.74 11.81 -9.46
N VAL A 123 -16.16 11.86 -10.66
CA VAL A 123 -15.04 12.76 -10.99
C VAL A 123 -15.59 14.08 -11.51
N ILE A 124 -15.40 15.14 -10.73
CA ILE A 124 -15.92 16.47 -11.00
C ILE A 124 -14.75 17.35 -11.47
N ASP A 125 -14.81 17.71 -12.75
CA ASP A 125 -13.84 18.62 -13.37
C ASP A 125 -14.07 20.05 -12.89
N VAL A 126 -13.08 20.59 -12.18
CA VAL A 126 -13.01 21.97 -11.69
C VAL A 126 -11.72 22.64 -12.18
N THR A 127 -11.11 22.14 -13.25
CA THR A 127 -9.85 22.64 -13.81
C THR A 127 -9.91 24.11 -14.22
N ALA A 128 -11.11 24.61 -14.55
CA ALA A 128 -11.34 26.03 -14.83
C ALA A 128 -11.01 26.96 -13.64
N LEU A 129 -10.97 26.44 -12.41
CA LEU A 129 -10.61 27.21 -11.22
C LEU A 129 -9.09 27.28 -10.99
N LEU A 130 -8.29 26.47 -11.67
CA LEU A 130 -6.85 26.41 -11.43
C LEU A 130 -6.19 27.78 -11.63
N ASP A 131 -5.45 28.23 -10.63
CA ASP A 131 -4.78 29.53 -10.57
C ASP A 131 -5.72 30.76 -10.66
N GLN A 132 -7.05 30.59 -10.54
CA GLN A 132 -8.03 31.68 -10.65
C GLN A 132 -8.30 32.37 -9.29
N ALA A 133 -7.23 32.77 -8.59
CA ALA A 133 -7.32 33.55 -7.35
C ALA A 133 -6.06 34.39 -7.14
N PRO A 134 -6.09 35.43 -6.28
CA PRO A 134 -4.88 36.12 -5.86
C PRO A 134 -3.87 35.20 -5.17
N ASN A 135 -2.62 35.64 -5.07
CA ASN A 135 -1.59 34.88 -4.38
C ASN A 135 -1.94 34.63 -2.90
N GLY A 136 -1.72 33.40 -2.42
CA GLY A 136 -2.07 32.99 -1.07
C GLY A 136 -3.57 32.77 -0.82
N VAL A 137 -4.40 32.79 -1.87
CA VAL A 137 -5.85 32.56 -1.80
C VAL A 137 -6.22 31.34 -2.65
N SER A 138 -7.15 30.53 -2.16
CA SER A 138 -7.69 29.37 -2.88
C SER A 138 -8.91 29.75 -3.73
N PRO A 139 -8.96 29.37 -5.01
CA PRO A 139 -10.20 29.30 -5.77
C PRO A 139 -11.17 28.32 -5.08
N LEU A 140 -12.46 28.66 -5.00
CA LEU A 140 -13.42 27.86 -4.24
C LEU A 140 -14.30 26.99 -5.14
N VAL A 141 -14.30 25.68 -4.89
CA VAL A 141 -15.29 24.76 -5.45
C VAL A 141 -16.61 24.94 -4.69
N LYS A 142 -17.56 25.60 -5.32
CA LYS A 142 -18.92 25.79 -4.81
C LYS A 142 -19.85 24.62 -5.13
N LYS A 143 -20.94 24.46 -4.38
CA LYS A 143 -21.99 23.46 -4.61
C LYS A 143 -22.60 23.51 -6.02
N GLU A 144 -22.58 24.68 -6.66
CA GLU A 144 -23.06 24.88 -8.04
C GLU A 144 -22.26 24.04 -9.05
N HIS A 145 -20.96 23.83 -8.83
CA HIS A 145 -20.15 22.94 -9.66
C HIS A 145 -20.64 21.49 -9.54
N ILE A 146 -20.99 21.07 -8.32
CA ILE A 146 -21.53 19.73 -8.05
C ILE A 146 -22.90 19.56 -8.73
N ILE A 147 -23.79 20.55 -8.58
CA ILE A 147 -25.12 20.56 -9.20
C ILE A 147 -25.01 20.53 -10.74
N ALA A 148 -24.07 21.30 -11.32
CA ALA A 148 -23.84 21.31 -12.76
C ALA A 148 -23.35 19.95 -13.26
N TRP A 149 -22.44 19.31 -12.52
CA TRP A 149 -22.00 17.96 -12.81
C TRP A 149 -23.15 16.94 -12.73
N GLU A 150 -23.99 17.01 -11.69
CA GLU A 150 -25.14 16.13 -11.53
C GLU A 150 -26.13 16.24 -12.70
N LYS A 151 -26.37 17.47 -13.20
CA LYS A 151 -27.22 17.71 -14.37
C LYS A 151 -26.67 17.08 -15.66
N LYS A 152 -25.35 17.01 -15.79
CA LYS A 152 -24.67 16.48 -16.98
C LYS A 152 -24.50 14.95 -16.94
N HIS A 153 -24.38 14.37 -15.75
CA HIS A 153 -24.02 12.97 -15.58
C HIS A 153 -25.12 12.17 -14.87
N ARG A 154 -25.23 12.31 -13.55
CA ARG A 154 -26.30 11.74 -12.73
C ARG A 154 -26.31 12.41 -11.35
N PRO A 155 -27.42 12.35 -10.60
CA PRO A 155 -27.40 12.72 -9.19
C PRO A 155 -26.36 11.93 -8.39
N LEU A 156 -25.72 12.58 -7.42
CA LEU A 156 -24.94 11.92 -6.38
C LEU A 156 -25.87 11.12 -5.46
N GLY A 157 -25.37 10.03 -4.91
CA GLY A 157 -26.12 9.16 -4.02
C GLY A 157 -25.26 8.47 -2.96
N GLN A 158 -25.93 7.61 -2.19
CA GLN A 158 -25.34 6.92 -1.05
C GLN A 158 -24.10 6.09 -1.46
N GLY A 159 -22.98 6.32 -0.77
CA GLY A 159 -21.72 5.60 -0.98
C GLY A 159 -20.92 6.04 -2.19
N ASP A 160 -21.32 7.13 -2.86
CA ASP A 160 -20.47 7.75 -3.88
C ASP A 160 -19.23 8.38 -3.24
N ILE A 161 -18.14 8.42 -4.01
CA ILE A 161 -16.90 9.10 -3.68
C ILE A 161 -16.70 10.23 -4.67
N VAL A 162 -16.74 11.48 -4.19
CA VAL A 162 -16.54 12.64 -5.06
C VAL A 162 -15.04 12.93 -5.19
N LEU A 163 -14.54 13.02 -6.42
CA LEU A 163 -13.14 13.37 -6.70
C LEU A 163 -13.12 14.72 -7.44
N LEU A 164 -12.66 15.77 -6.76
CA LEU A 164 -12.51 17.11 -7.29
C LEU A 164 -11.20 17.19 -8.07
N TRP A 165 -11.31 17.29 -9.40
CA TRP A 165 -10.16 17.33 -10.29
C TRP A 165 -9.89 18.76 -10.74
N SER A 166 -8.84 19.37 -10.18
CA SER A 166 -8.41 20.73 -10.55
C SER A 166 -7.18 20.74 -11.49
N GLY A 167 -6.47 19.61 -11.60
CA GLY A 167 -5.19 19.51 -12.30
C GLY A 167 -3.99 20.01 -11.49
N TYR A 168 -4.18 20.31 -10.20
CA TYR A 168 -3.16 20.96 -9.37
C TYR A 168 -1.92 20.07 -9.17
N SER A 169 -2.08 18.85 -8.64
CA SER A 169 -0.95 17.93 -8.46
C SER A 169 -0.31 17.52 -9.80
N ASP A 170 -1.11 17.32 -10.85
CA ASP A 170 -0.64 17.01 -12.20
C ASP A 170 0.34 18.09 -12.73
N LYS A 171 0.10 19.36 -12.39
CA LYS A 171 0.91 20.49 -12.83
C LYS A 171 2.12 20.73 -11.91
N TYR A 172 1.91 20.64 -10.59
CA TYR A 172 2.82 21.21 -9.59
C TYR A 172 3.55 20.21 -8.70
N TYR A 173 3.10 18.95 -8.61
CA TYR A 173 3.83 17.93 -7.85
C TYR A 173 5.06 17.44 -8.61
N ARG A 174 6.19 18.11 -8.37
CA ARG A 174 7.47 17.88 -9.05
C ARG A 174 8.60 17.68 -8.05
N PRO A 175 9.75 17.13 -8.46
CA PRO A 175 10.96 17.20 -7.64
C PRO A 175 11.27 18.65 -7.21
N MET A 176 11.92 18.79 -6.06
CA MET A 176 12.48 20.07 -5.62
C MET A 176 13.65 20.49 -6.53
N PRO A 177 13.85 21.81 -6.75
CA PRO A 177 13.15 22.93 -6.11
C PRO A 177 11.81 23.32 -6.76
N GLU A 178 11.48 22.87 -7.97
CA GLU A 178 10.24 23.25 -8.68
C GLU A 178 8.98 22.84 -7.90
N GLY A 179 9.05 21.71 -7.20
CA GLY A 179 7.99 21.19 -6.33
C GLY A 179 7.55 22.14 -5.22
N ARG A 180 8.33 23.18 -4.89
CA ARG A 180 7.90 24.23 -3.94
C ARG A 180 6.57 24.88 -4.35
N ARG A 181 6.27 24.92 -5.66
CA ARG A 181 5.00 25.45 -6.18
C ARG A 181 3.77 24.68 -5.68
N PHE A 182 3.91 23.40 -5.36
CA PHE A 182 2.81 22.55 -4.88
C PHE A 182 2.31 22.96 -3.48
N LEU A 183 3.17 23.51 -2.62
CA LEU A 183 2.81 23.75 -1.23
C LEU A 183 3.44 25.03 -0.66
N ALA A 184 4.77 25.13 -0.69
CA ALA A 184 5.50 26.21 -0.03
C ALA A 184 5.21 27.61 -0.62
N LEU A 185 5.19 27.77 -1.95
CA LEU A 185 4.96 29.09 -2.57
C LEU A 185 3.54 29.66 -2.35
N PRO A 186 2.46 28.84 -2.39
CA PRO A 186 1.15 29.25 -1.88
C PRO A 186 1.17 29.76 -0.44
N LEU A 187 1.78 29.01 0.49
CA LEU A 187 1.86 29.36 1.91
C LEU A 187 2.66 30.66 2.14
N GLU A 188 3.70 30.89 1.34
CA GLU A 188 4.46 32.14 1.31
C GLU A 188 3.72 33.30 0.62
N LYS A 189 2.48 33.10 0.14
CA LYS A 189 1.67 34.07 -0.60
C LYS A 189 2.36 34.59 -1.88
N LYS A 190 3.19 33.75 -2.51
CA LYS A 190 3.91 34.07 -3.77
C LYS A 190 3.20 33.60 -5.03
N THR A 191 2.27 32.66 -4.90
CA THR A 191 1.44 32.12 -5.99
C THR A 191 0.01 31.91 -5.50
N PRO A 192 -0.98 31.75 -6.39
CA PRO A 192 -2.30 31.29 -5.99
C PRO A 192 -2.19 29.93 -5.29
N ALA A 193 -3.10 29.68 -4.34
CA ALA A 193 -3.20 28.39 -3.68
C ALA A 193 -3.90 27.37 -4.59
N TRP A 194 -4.50 26.35 -4.01
CA TRP A 194 -5.10 25.22 -4.71
C TRP A 194 -6.64 25.34 -4.73
N PRO A 195 -7.34 24.84 -5.77
CA PRO A 195 -8.80 24.82 -5.77
C PRO A 195 -9.36 23.75 -4.82
N ASP A 196 -10.20 24.16 -3.88
CA ASP A 196 -10.81 23.27 -2.88
C ASP A 196 -12.24 23.69 -2.55
N PRO A 197 -13.07 22.78 -2.00
CA PRO A 197 -14.45 23.08 -1.68
C PRO A 197 -14.59 24.05 -0.51
N ASP A 198 -15.68 24.82 -0.51
CA ASP A 198 -16.10 25.57 0.66
C ASP A 198 -17.01 24.72 1.59
N PRO A 199 -17.31 25.19 2.81
CA PRO A 199 -18.15 24.43 3.74
C PRO A 199 -19.55 24.10 3.20
N GLU A 200 -20.18 25.01 2.44
CA GLU A 200 -21.49 24.74 1.83
C GLU A 200 -21.44 23.60 0.81
N CYS A 201 -20.35 23.52 0.02
CA CYS A 201 -20.12 22.42 -0.90
C CYS A 201 -19.96 21.09 -0.15
N MET A 202 -19.20 21.06 0.94
CA MET A 202 -19.07 19.86 1.80
C MET A 202 -20.41 19.41 2.38
N ALA A 203 -21.17 20.35 2.95
CA ALA A 203 -22.49 20.08 3.51
C ALA A 203 -23.45 19.52 2.44
N TYR A 204 -23.40 20.06 1.22
CA TYR A 204 -24.20 19.58 0.09
C TYR A 204 -23.85 18.13 -0.29
N MET A 205 -22.56 17.81 -0.46
CA MET A 205 -22.11 16.46 -0.80
C MET A 205 -22.47 15.45 0.29
N ALA A 206 -22.23 15.79 1.56
CA ALA A 206 -22.60 14.94 2.68
C ALA A 206 -24.12 14.68 2.74
N LYS A 207 -24.96 15.69 2.47
CA LYS A 207 -26.42 15.54 2.40
C LYS A 207 -26.86 14.55 1.30
N LYS A 208 -26.05 14.35 0.26
CA LYS A 208 -26.32 13.38 -0.82
C LYS A 208 -25.96 11.93 -0.44
N GLY A 209 -25.34 11.72 0.72
CA GLY A 209 -24.89 10.39 1.15
C GLY A 209 -23.52 10.00 0.62
N VAL A 210 -22.73 10.98 0.12
CA VAL A 210 -21.32 10.79 -0.20
C VAL A 210 -20.59 10.31 1.06
N THR A 211 -19.67 9.36 0.91
CA THR A 211 -18.91 8.79 2.05
C THR A 211 -17.47 9.27 2.10
N ALA A 212 -16.91 9.69 0.96
CA ALA A 212 -15.57 10.25 0.89
C ALA A 212 -15.45 11.33 -0.19
N VAL A 213 -14.55 12.28 0.05
CA VAL A 213 -14.23 13.38 -0.89
C VAL A 213 -12.72 13.40 -1.11
N GLY A 214 -12.29 13.40 -2.36
CA GLY A 214 -10.88 13.51 -2.73
C GLY A 214 -10.58 14.79 -3.50
N CYS A 215 -9.41 15.39 -3.28
CA CYS A 215 -8.88 16.49 -4.06
C CYS A 215 -7.45 16.18 -4.56
N ASP A 216 -7.04 16.83 -5.64
CA ASP A 216 -5.66 16.79 -6.13
C ASP A 216 -4.79 17.97 -5.62
N SER A 217 -5.29 18.64 -4.59
CA SER A 217 -4.63 19.66 -3.76
C SER A 217 -3.78 18.99 -2.66
N PRO A 218 -2.77 19.68 -2.06
CA PRO A 218 -1.99 19.13 -0.95
C PRO A 218 -2.78 18.97 0.35
N THR A 219 -3.93 19.63 0.47
CA THR A 219 -4.91 19.51 1.55
C THR A 219 -6.31 19.81 0.99
N MET A 220 -7.38 19.49 1.71
CA MET A 220 -8.79 19.84 1.53
C MET A 220 -9.12 21.12 2.33
N GLY A 221 -8.18 22.06 2.36
CA GLY A 221 -8.21 23.23 3.21
C GLY A 221 -7.98 24.49 2.40
N PRO A 222 -9.03 25.22 1.99
CA PRO A 222 -8.87 26.45 1.23
C PRO A 222 -8.21 27.53 2.08
N MET A 223 -7.17 28.13 1.50
CA MET A 223 -6.50 29.32 2.03
C MET A 223 -7.30 30.60 1.75
N PRO A 224 -7.20 31.62 2.63
CA PRO A 224 -6.33 31.65 3.81
C PRO A 224 -6.95 31.10 5.11
N ASP A 225 -8.27 31.03 5.20
CA ASP A 225 -8.98 30.96 6.50
C ASP A 225 -10.12 29.93 6.56
N LEU A 226 -10.34 29.16 5.49
CA LEU A 226 -11.43 28.18 5.44
C LEU A 226 -10.99 26.75 5.76
N ALA A 227 -9.69 26.50 5.95
CA ALA A 227 -9.16 25.16 6.18
C ALA A 227 -9.89 24.42 7.31
N ALA A 228 -9.91 24.98 8.53
CA ALA A 228 -10.59 24.35 9.66
C ALA A 228 -12.11 24.19 9.43
N ALA A 229 -12.77 25.18 8.82
CA ALA A 229 -14.22 25.14 8.59
C ALA A 229 -14.63 24.04 7.60
N VAL A 230 -13.84 23.80 6.56
CA VAL A 230 -14.10 22.72 5.58
C VAL A 230 -13.87 21.35 6.20
N HIS A 231 -12.82 21.20 7.00
CA HIS A 231 -12.55 19.96 7.71
C HIS A 231 -13.63 19.65 8.75
N ASP A 232 -13.97 20.62 9.61
CA ASP A 232 -15.07 20.53 10.56
C ASP A 232 -16.35 20.05 9.86
N GLU A 233 -16.78 20.76 8.81
CA GLU A 233 -18.07 20.52 8.16
C GLU A 233 -18.16 19.14 7.50
N GLY A 234 -17.08 18.67 6.85
CA GLY A 234 -17.08 17.36 6.21
C GLY A 234 -16.93 16.22 7.22
N LEU A 235 -15.96 16.31 8.12
CA LEU A 235 -15.63 15.25 9.07
C LEU A 235 -16.70 15.09 10.16
N LEU A 236 -17.39 16.17 10.56
CA LEU A 236 -18.55 16.11 11.47
C LEU A 236 -19.70 15.28 10.90
N ARG A 237 -19.76 15.19 9.57
CA ARG A 237 -20.80 14.45 8.83
C ARG A 237 -20.35 13.02 8.49
N GLY A 238 -19.19 12.60 8.99
CA GLY A 238 -18.66 11.26 8.83
C GLY A 238 -18.03 10.99 7.47
N LEU A 239 -17.73 12.04 6.70
CA LEU A 239 -16.91 11.93 5.49
C LEU A 239 -15.48 11.51 5.86
N VAL A 240 -14.80 10.93 4.88
CA VAL A 240 -13.36 10.66 4.90
C VAL A 240 -12.74 11.41 3.73
N PHE A 241 -11.55 11.97 3.91
CA PHE A 241 -10.88 12.72 2.84
C PHE A 241 -9.79 11.93 2.17
N THR A 242 -9.53 12.26 0.90
CA THR A 242 -8.26 11.96 0.24
C THR A 242 -7.63 13.26 -0.21
N GLU A 243 -6.48 13.58 0.35
CA GLU A 243 -5.69 14.73 -0.07
C GLU A 243 -4.48 14.26 -0.88
N GLY A 244 -3.99 15.12 -1.78
CA GLY A 244 -2.86 14.78 -2.63
C GLY A 244 -3.16 13.64 -3.61
N ALA A 245 -4.37 13.57 -4.18
CA ALA A 245 -4.63 12.68 -5.32
C ALA A 245 -3.92 13.19 -6.59
N THR A 246 -3.81 12.34 -7.61
CA THR A 246 -3.26 12.73 -8.92
C THR A 246 -3.87 11.90 -10.04
N ASN A 247 -3.62 12.26 -11.31
CA ASN A 247 -4.11 11.54 -12.49
C ASN A 247 -5.65 11.40 -12.57
N LEU A 248 -6.43 12.22 -11.86
CA LEU A 248 -7.90 12.12 -11.84
C LEU A 248 -8.51 12.22 -13.25
N ARG A 249 -7.87 12.97 -14.15
CA ARG A 249 -8.22 13.06 -15.59
C ARG A 249 -8.28 11.72 -16.35
N LYS A 250 -7.65 10.66 -15.81
CA LYS A 250 -7.60 9.34 -16.44
C LYS A 250 -8.84 8.48 -16.15
N LEU A 251 -9.75 8.99 -15.33
CA LEU A 251 -10.98 8.33 -14.93
C LEU A 251 -12.16 8.87 -15.76
N PRO A 252 -13.17 8.03 -16.06
CA PRO A 252 -14.44 8.54 -16.55
C PRO A 252 -15.16 9.37 -15.45
N PRO A 253 -16.14 10.22 -15.82
CA PRO A 253 -16.94 10.96 -14.85
C PRO A 253 -17.61 10.06 -13.80
N THR A 254 -18.07 8.86 -14.20
CA THR A 254 -18.75 7.88 -13.33
C THR A 254 -18.37 6.44 -13.69
N GLY A 255 -18.68 5.49 -12.82
CA GLY A 255 -18.55 4.04 -13.09
C GLY A 255 -17.17 3.44 -12.87
N ALA A 256 -16.17 4.23 -12.42
CA ALA A 256 -14.92 3.68 -11.93
C ALA A 256 -15.06 3.33 -10.44
N PHE A 257 -14.49 2.20 -10.04
CA PHE A 257 -14.39 1.82 -8.63
C PHE A 257 -13.13 2.49 -8.03
N TYR A 258 -13.28 3.25 -6.95
CA TYR A 258 -12.19 3.94 -6.25
C TYR A 258 -11.80 3.20 -4.97
N CYS A 259 -10.52 3.33 -4.58
CA CYS A 259 -9.99 2.91 -3.30
C CYS A 259 -9.02 3.97 -2.74
N MET A 260 -9.07 4.21 -1.44
CA MET A 260 -7.99 4.85 -0.67
C MET A 260 -7.53 3.93 0.45
N MET A 261 -6.30 3.42 0.36
CA MET A 261 -5.78 2.41 1.29
C MET A 261 -4.46 2.85 1.90
N GLY A 262 -4.31 2.72 3.21
CA GLY A 262 -3.10 3.10 3.94
C GLY A 262 -2.90 2.25 5.20
N PRO A 263 -1.68 2.13 5.74
CA PRO A 263 -1.41 1.34 6.94
C PRO A 263 -2.37 1.69 8.10
N ARG A 264 -2.75 0.68 8.90
CA ARG A 264 -3.71 0.85 10.00
C ARG A 264 -2.99 1.27 11.29
N HIS A 265 -2.46 2.48 11.31
CA HIS A 265 -1.82 3.04 12.52
C HIS A 265 -2.84 3.17 13.64
N PHE A 266 -2.51 2.63 14.82
CA PHE A 266 -3.38 2.68 16.00
C PHE A 266 -3.66 4.12 16.42
N GLU A 267 -4.94 4.48 16.47
CA GLU A 267 -5.42 5.82 16.82
C GLU A 267 -4.82 6.93 15.94
N GLY A 268 -4.56 6.62 14.67
CA GLY A 268 -4.15 7.60 13.67
C GLY A 268 -5.34 8.50 13.28
N PRO A 269 -5.33 9.82 13.55
CA PRO A 269 -6.38 10.73 13.10
C PRO A 269 -6.33 10.98 11.58
N TYR A 270 -5.20 10.65 10.97
CA TYR A 270 -4.93 10.70 9.54
C TYR A 270 -3.89 9.61 9.21
N GLY A 271 -3.58 9.39 7.94
CA GLY A 271 -2.63 8.37 7.52
C GLY A 271 -2.13 8.52 6.09
N GLU A 272 -0.92 8.04 5.84
CA GLU A 272 -0.36 7.96 4.50
C GLU A 272 -1.05 6.83 3.74
N GLY A 273 -1.19 6.96 2.42
CA GLY A 273 -1.88 5.94 1.66
C GLY A 273 -1.54 5.87 0.18
N ARG A 274 -2.30 5.00 -0.49
CA ARG A 274 -2.28 4.80 -1.92
C ARG A 274 -3.71 4.73 -2.45
N ALA A 275 -4.11 5.79 -3.14
CA ALA A 275 -5.34 5.89 -3.88
C ALA A 275 -5.17 5.26 -5.27
N PHE A 276 -6.19 4.54 -5.72
CA PHE A 276 -6.28 4.04 -7.08
C PHE A 276 -7.73 3.82 -7.50
N ALA A 277 -7.93 3.57 -8.79
CA ALA A 277 -9.23 3.17 -9.31
C ALA A 277 -9.15 2.02 -10.31
N ILE A 278 -10.26 1.31 -10.48
CA ILE A 278 -10.46 0.26 -11.47
C ILE A 278 -11.55 0.74 -12.44
N VAL A 279 -11.23 0.76 -13.74
CA VAL A 279 -12.14 1.19 -14.81
C VAL A 279 -12.51 -0.01 -15.67
N GLY A 280 -13.82 -0.28 -15.82
CA GLY A 280 -14.34 -1.45 -16.53
C GLY A 280 -14.07 -2.77 -15.78
N GLY A 281 -14.30 -3.90 -16.45
CA GLY A 281 -14.18 -5.23 -15.83
C GLY A 281 -15.05 -5.35 -14.56
N GLN A 282 -14.45 -5.83 -13.48
CA GLN A 282 -15.06 -6.00 -12.16
C GLN A 282 -15.50 -4.71 -11.44
N ALA A 283 -15.23 -3.51 -11.98
CA ALA A 283 -15.55 -2.25 -11.30
C ALA A 283 -17.02 -2.16 -10.84
N LYS A 284 -17.97 -2.61 -11.68
CA LYS A 284 -19.41 -2.60 -11.35
C LYS A 284 -19.72 -3.46 -10.12
N ASP A 285 -19.16 -4.65 -10.04
CA ASP A 285 -19.42 -5.60 -8.96
C ASP A 285 -18.76 -5.13 -7.65
N LEU A 286 -17.56 -4.55 -7.74
CA LEU A 286 -16.87 -3.94 -6.60
C LEU A 286 -17.62 -2.72 -6.05
N ILE A 287 -18.15 -1.86 -6.92
CA ILE A 287 -19.01 -0.73 -6.53
C ILE A 287 -20.27 -1.24 -5.79
N LYS A 288 -20.89 -2.30 -6.31
CA LYS A 288 -22.06 -2.91 -5.67
C LYS A 288 -21.71 -3.44 -4.27
N ALA A 289 -20.62 -4.21 -4.15
CA ALA A 289 -20.16 -4.74 -2.86
C ALA A 289 -19.85 -3.62 -1.86
N ALA A 290 -19.21 -2.53 -2.29
CA ALA A 290 -18.95 -1.35 -1.46
C ALA A 290 -20.23 -0.70 -0.94
N ARG A 291 -21.23 -0.46 -1.81
CA ARG A 291 -22.53 0.10 -1.43
C ARG A 291 -23.29 -0.79 -0.44
N GLU A 292 -23.17 -2.11 -0.60
CA GLU A 292 -23.74 -3.11 0.31
C GLU A 292 -22.89 -3.33 1.56
N LYS A 293 -21.78 -2.59 1.72
CA LYS A 293 -20.83 -2.68 2.85
C LYS A 293 -20.20 -4.06 3.02
N ARG A 294 -20.12 -4.84 1.93
CA ARG A 294 -19.49 -6.18 1.89
C ARG A 294 -17.99 -6.05 1.65
N VAL A 295 -17.31 -5.47 2.64
CA VAL A 295 -15.87 -5.18 2.61
C VAL A 295 -15.21 -5.70 3.88
N ALA A 296 -14.30 -6.65 3.72
CA ALA A 296 -13.48 -7.21 4.78
C ALA A 296 -12.14 -6.46 4.85
N ASP A 297 -11.74 -6.02 6.04
CA ASP A 297 -10.37 -5.56 6.30
C ASP A 297 -9.51 -6.75 6.71
N LEU A 298 -8.36 -6.90 6.07
CA LEU A 298 -7.45 -8.03 6.24
C LEU A 298 -6.07 -7.60 6.76
N SER A 299 -5.96 -6.36 7.25
CA SER A 299 -4.71 -5.81 7.76
C SER A 299 -4.68 -5.72 9.27
N VAL A 300 -3.52 -5.98 9.86
CA VAL A 300 -3.31 -5.81 11.29
C VAL A 300 -3.20 -4.33 11.67
N VAL A 301 -3.57 -4.01 12.91
CA VAL A 301 -3.42 -2.67 13.49
C VAL A 301 -1.99 -2.47 14.01
N MET A 302 -1.36 -1.36 13.63
CA MET A 302 0.02 -1.03 13.94
C MET A 302 0.12 -0.16 15.21
N ALA A 303 0.48 -0.80 16.32
CA ALA A 303 0.75 -0.17 17.61
C ALA A 303 2.16 -0.52 18.11
N ALA A 304 2.80 0.37 18.88
CA ALA A 304 4.16 0.16 19.40
C ALA A 304 4.29 -1.08 20.31
N ASN A 305 3.19 -1.50 20.93
CA ASN A 305 3.13 -2.68 21.78
C ASN A 305 2.72 -3.96 21.00
N HIS A 306 2.65 -3.95 19.67
CA HIS A 306 2.36 -5.14 18.87
C HIS A 306 3.62 -5.77 18.25
N PRO A 307 3.64 -7.09 17.99
CA PRO A 307 4.74 -7.78 17.33
C PRO A 307 4.69 -7.49 15.82
N LEU A 308 5.11 -6.29 15.40
CA LEU A 308 4.97 -5.84 14.00
C LEU A 308 6.20 -6.08 13.13
N THR A 309 7.37 -6.15 13.75
CA THR A 309 8.65 -6.15 13.06
C THR A 309 9.44 -7.41 13.38
N TRP A 310 10.20 -7.92 12.41
CA TRP A 310 11.05 -9.09 12.57
C TRP A 310 12.04 -8.91 13.75
N PRO A 311 11.93 -9.72 14.83
CA PRO A 311 12.77 -9.57 16.02
C PRO A 311 14.20 -10.08 15.81
N GLY A 312 14.48 -10.77 14.70
CA GLY A 312 15.79 -11.37 14.44
C GLY A 312 15.99 -12.70 15.15
N ARG A 313 16.86 -13.56 14.59
CA ARG A 313 17.34 -14.76 15.27
C ARG A 313 18.71 -14.46 15.89
N GLY A 314 18.82 -14.63 17.20
CA GLY A 314 20.05 -14.32 17.94
C GLY A 314 20.34 -12.82 18.09
N VAL A 315 21.55 -12.50 18.55
CA VAL A 315 21.94 -11.13 18.94
C VAL A 315 22.26 -10.26 17.71
N SER A 316 21.82 -9.00 17.73
CA SER A 316 22.12 -7.99 16.69
C SER A 316 21.62 -8.32 15.28
N ARG A 317 20.53 -9.11 15.18
CA ARG A 317 19.87 -9.43 13.90
C ARG A 317 18.42 -8.95 13.81
N HIS A 318 17.99 -8.12 14.77
CA HIS A 318 16.65 -7.55 14.80
C HIS A 318 16.48 -6.47 13.74
N ARG A 319 15.25 -6.26 13.29
CA ARG A 319 14.87 -5.09 12.51
C ARG A 319 14.36 -3.97 13.43
N HIS A 320 14.29 -2.75 12.93
CA HIS A 320 13.91 -1.61 13.73
C HIS A 320 12.43 -1.75 14.20
N PRO A 321 12.14 -1.68 15.50
CA PRO A 321 10.77 -1.83 16.00
C PRO A 321 9.89 -0.67 15.52
N TYR A 322 8.60 -0.92 15.34
CA TYR A 322 7.64 0.15 15.06
C TYR A 322 7.57 1.11 16.26
N THR A 323 7.92 2.36 16.02
CA THR A 323 7.91 3.42 17.03
C THR A 323 6.95 4.52 16.59
N ARG A 324 6.16 5.02 17.54
CA ARG A 324 5.31 6.21 17.39
C ARG A 324 5.94 7.34 18.19
N ALA A 325 6.10 8.52 17.57
CA ALA A 325 6.65 9.70 18.21
C ALA A 325 5.70 10.89 18.05
N ASP A 326 5.21 11.41 19.18
CA ASP A 326 4.37 12.61 19.20
C ASP A 326 5.24 13.85 18.95
N PHE A 327 4.79 14.77 18.07
CA PHE A 327 5.58 15.95 17.68
C PHE A 327 4.82 17.28 17.72
N PHE A 328 3.49 17.26 17.74
CA PHE A 328 2.66 18.45 17.78
C PHE A 328 1.37 18.16 18.54
N TYR A 329 0.99 19.02 19.49
CA TYR A 329 -0.27 18.92 20.23
C TYR A 329 -1.28 19.90 19.65
N GLU A 330 -2.48 19.44 19.35
CA GLU A 330 -3.60 20.27 18.87
C GLU A 330 -4.62 20.46 20.01
N PRO A 331 -4.64 21.62 20.70
CA PRO A 331 -5.55 21.87 21.82
C PRO A 331 -7.03 21.82 21.45
N ALA A 332 -7.39 22.15 20.20
CA ALA A 332 -8.78 22.11 19.76
C ALA A 332 -9.35 20.69 19.65
N LEU A 333 -8.47 19.68 19.65
CA LEU A 333 -8.82 18.26 19.50
C LEU A 333 -8.43 17.41 20.71
N ASP A 334 -7.56 17.92 21.59
CA ASP A 334 -6.92 17.18 22.66
C ASP A 334 -6.23 15.90 22.17
N ILE A 335 -5.44 16.04 21.10
CA ILE A 335 -4.65 14.97 20.49
C ILE A 335 -3.23 15.41 20.19
N PHE A 336 -2.31 14.44 20.24
CA PHE A 336 -1.00 14.57 19.63
C PHE A 336 -1.01 14.04 18.20
N HIS A 337 -0.53 14.87 17.29
CA HIS A 337 -0.02 14.45 16.00
C HIS A 337 1.26 13.65 16.20
N HIS A 338 1.41 12.59 15.42
CA HIS A 338 2.47 11.63 15.61
C HIS A 338 3.03 11.14 14.29
N THR A 339 4.35 10.96 14.27
CA THR A 339 5.08 10.33 13.18
C THR A 339 5.48 8.91 13.58
N HIS A 340 5.87 8.13 12.58
CA HIS A 340 6.26 6.74 12.73
C HIS A 340 7.71 6.57 12.29
N LEU A 341 8.48 5.86 13.11
CA LEU A 341 9.76 5.28 12.70
C LEU A 341 9.58 3.77 12.65
N MET A 342 9.66 3.19 11.45
CA MET A 342 9.30 1.78 11.24
C MET A 342 10.13 1.10 10.16
N ASP A 343 10.36 -0.20 10.32
CA ASP A 343 10.84 -1.04 9.22
C ASP A 343 9.79 -1.07 8.09
N SER A 344 10.27 -1.03 6.85
CA SER A 344 9.45 -1.12 5.64
C SER A 344 8.61 -2.41 5.51
N HIS A 345 8.83 -3.40 6.37
CA HIS A 345 8.04 -4.63 6.47
C HIS A 345 7.25 -4.73 7.79
N ALA A 346 7.02 -3.61 8.49
CA ALA A 346 6.22 -3.60 9.70
C ALA A 346 4.72 -3.80 9.39
N GLY A 347 4.06 -4.71 10.11
CA GLY A 347 2.63 -4.98 9.94
C GLY A 347 2.30 -5.59 8.57
N THR A 348 1.09 -5.35 8.06
CA THR A 348 0.71 -5.86 6.72
C THR A 348 1.46 -5.12 5.63
N HIS A 349 2.24 -5.85 4.82
CA HIS A 349 3.19 -5.21 3.90
C HIS A 349 3.43 -6.00 2.61
N LEU A 350 3.96 -5.29 1.60
CA LEU A 350 4.43 -5.84 0.34
C LEU A 350 5.83 -6.41 0.48
N VAL A 351 6.05 -7.59 -0.09
CA VAL A 351 7.37 -8.15 -0.39
C VAL A 351 7.62 -8.09 -1.91
N PRO A 352 8.32 -7.06 -2.42
CA PRO A 352 8.65 -6.95 -3.83
C PRO A 352 9.89 -7.80 -4.21
N PRO A 353 10.12 -8.13 -5.49
CA PRO A 353 11.26 -8.96 -5.89
C PRO A 353 12.63 -8.40 -5.43
N ALA A 354 12.79 -7.08 -5.37
CA ALA A 354 14.04 -6.46 -4.90
C ALA A 354 14.33 -6.68 -3.40
N TYR A 355 13.38 -7.22 -2.61
CA TYR A 355 13.60 -7.60 -1.22
C TYR A 355 14.73 -8.63 -1.08
N ALA A 356 14.66 -9.73 -1.83
CA ALA A 356 15.63 -10.83 -1.76
C ALA A 356 16.49 -10.99 -3.03
N LEU A 357 16.13 -10.34 -4.13
CA LEU A 357 16.94 -10.34 -5.34
C LEU A 357 17.83 -9.09 -5.43
N PRO A 358 19.16 -9.24 -5.50
CA PRO A 358 20.03 -8.13 -5.85
C PRO A 358 19.77 -7.61 -7.27
N GLY A 359 20.21 -6.37 -7.51
CA GLY A 359 20.20 -5.78 -8.83
C GLY A 359 21.14 -6.48 -9.83
N PRO A 360 20.91 -6.29 -11.15
CA PRO A 360 21.80 -6.79 -12.19
C PRO A 360 23.26 -6.38 -11.96
N GLY A 361 24.19 -7.32 -12.17
CA GLY A 361 25.63 -7.10 -11.98
C GLY A 361 26.14 -7.34 -10.55
N PHE A 362 25.28 -7.75 -9.60
CA PHE A 362 25.73 -8.14 -8.27
C PHE A 362 26.67 -9.35 -8.33
N LYS A 363 27.79 -9.24 -7.63
CA LYS A 363 28.80 -10.31 -7.56
C LYS A 363 28.44 -11.24 -6.40
N ASN A 364 27.97 -12.46 -6.68
CA ASN A 364 27.57 -13.45 -5.66
C ASN A 364 28.66 -13.74 -4.61
N LYS A 365 29.94 -13.52 -4.93
CA LYS A 365 31.05 -13.58 -3.96
C LYS A 365 30.96 -12.57 -2.80
N LYS A 366 30.09 -11.55 -2.90
CA LYS A 366 29.81 -10.58 -1.83
C LYS A 366 28.88 -11.11 -0.75
N TYR A 367 28.17 -12.22 -0.97
CA TYR A 367 27.42 -12.89 0.08
C TYR A 367 28.34 -13.49 1.15
N SER A 368 27.82 -13.71 2.35
CA SER A 368 28.49 -14.50 3.39
C SER A 368 28.82 -15.92 2.87
N PRO A 369 29.83 -16.62 3.42
CA PRO A 369 30.12 -18.01 3.05
C PRO A 369 28.90 -18.93 3.12
N GLU A 370 28.11 -18.82 4.18
CA GLU A 370 26.87 -19.57 4.39
C GLU A 370 25.85 -19.32 3.27
N VAL A 371 25.53 -18.05 2.97
CA VAL A 371 24.57 -17.73 1.90
C VAL A 371 25.09 -18.15 0.52
N ARG A 372 26.42 -18.15 0.29
CA ARG A 372 26.99 -18.70 -0.95
C ARG A 372 26.79 -20.20 -1.08
N GLN A 373 26.88 -20.95 0.03
CA GLN A 373 26.58 -22.38 0.04
C GLN A 373 25.09 -22.60 -0.25
N TRP A 374 24.21 -21.89 0.44
CA TRP A 374 22.77 -21.96 0.20
C TRP A 374 22.41 -21.58 -1.25
N LEU A 375 23.07 -20.57 -1.82
CA LEU A 375 22.90 -20.21 -3.22
C LEU A 375 23.30 -21.35 -4.16
N LYS A 376 24.42 -22.04 -3.90
CA LYS A 376 24.84 -23.20 -4.70
C LYS A 376 23.80 -24.33 -4.62
N GLU A 377 23.28 -24.60 -3.43
CA GLU A 377 22.21 -25.59 -3.22
C GLU A 377 20.92 -25.20 -3.96
N TYR A 378 20.50 -23.94 -3.84
CA TYR A 378 19.33 -23.40 -4.55
C TYR A 378 19.50 -23.52 -6.05
N GLU A 379 20.62 -23.05 -6.60
CA GLU A 379 20.85 -23.02 -8.05
C GLU A 379 21.00 -24.42 -8.65
N GLY A 380 21.48 -25.39 -7.86
CA GLY A 380 21.51 -26.79 -8.24
C GLY A 380 20.12 -27.43 -8.36
N ARG A 381 19.13 -26.95 -7.60
CA ARG A 381 17.75 -27.49 -7.58
C ARG A 381 16.80 -26.73 -8.49
N PHE A 382 16.86 -25.41 -8.48
CA PHE A 382 15.84 -24.53 -9.06
C PHE A 382 16.32 -23.72 -10.28
N GLY A 383 17.61 -23.84 -10.63
CA GLY A 383 18.26 -23.00 -11.61
C GLY A 383 18.72 -21.65 -11.04
N LYS A 384 19.31 -20.83 -11.90
CA LYS A 384 19.97 -19.58 -11.48
C LYS A 384 19.03 -18.66 -10.70
N ARG A 385 19.52 -18.10 -9.59
CA ARG A 385 18.83 -17.04 -8.87
C ARG A 385 18.70 -15.80 -9.78
N GLY A 386 17.49 -15.27 -9.93
CA GLY A 386 17.21 -14.09 -10.76
C GLY A 386 17.80 -12.79 -10.21
N THR A 387 17.61 -11.66 -10.88
CA THR A 387 17.97 -10.32 -10.35
C THR A 387 16.79 -9.38 -10.52
N SER A 388 16.66 -8.36 -9.68
CA SER A 388 15.57 -7.41 -9.81
C SER A 388 15.91 -6.00 -9.34
N ARG A 389 15.22 -5.02 -9.92
CA ARG A 389 15.16 -3.62 -9.45
C ARG A 389 13.72 -3.20 -9.12
N THR A 390 12.80 -4.17 -9.07
CA THR A 390 11.39 -3.95 -8.78
C THR A 390 11.21 -3.70 -7.29
N THR A 391 11.15 -2.42 -6.94
CA THR A 391 10.81 -1.88 -5.62
C THR A 391 9.30 -1.58 -5.55
N VAL A 392 8.80 -1.22 -4.37
CA VAL A 392 7.35 -1.07 -4.10
C VAL A 392 6.61 -0.21 -5.15
N GLU A 393 7.15 0.94 -5.52
CA GLU A 393 6.50 1.86 -6.46
C GLU A 393 6.39 1.30 -7.89
N LYS A 394 7.19 0.28 -8.22
CA LYS A 394 7.23 -0.37 -9.53
C LYS A 394 6.33 -1.59 -9.63
N VAL A 395 5.79 -2.09 -8.50
CA VAL A 395 4.82 -3.19 -8.51
C VAL A 395 3.47 -2.66 -9.02
N PRO A 396 2.92 -3.22 -10.10
CA PRO A 396 1.60 -2.84 -10.59
C PRO A 396 0.50 -3.19 -9.57
N LEU A 397 -0.45 -2.29 -9.35
CA LEU A 397 -1.60 -2.55 -8.45
C LEU A 397 -2.44 -3.77 -8.89
N ALA A 398 -2.54 -4.01 -10.19
CA ALA A 398 -3.20 -5.20 -10.75
C ALA A 398 -2.47 -6.52 -10.41
N GLN A 399 -1.21 -6.45 -9.98
CA GLN A 399 -0.46 -7.63 -9.53
C GLN A 399 -0.85 -8.04 -8.12
N THR A 400 -1.13 -7.08 -7.23
CA THR A 400 -1.50 -7.28 -5.82
C THR A 400 -3.02 -7.31 -5.61
N SER A 401 -3.77 -7.54 -6.68
CA SER A 401 -5.23 -7.51 -6.70
C SER A 401 -5.74 -8.66 -7.58
N GLY A 402 -6.87 -9.26 -7.24
CA GLY A 402 -7.47 -10.36 -8.02
C GLY A 402 -8.43 -11.20 -7.21
N ASN A 403 -8.98 -12.26 -7.81
CA ASN A 403 -9.86 -13.17 -7.07
C ASN A 403 -9.08 -13.85 -5.94
N ALA A 404 -9.63 -13.81 -4.73
CA ALA A 404 -9.01 -14.42 -3.56
C ALA A 404 -9.20 -15.95 -3.59
N ARG A 405 -8.09 -16.69 -3.57
CA ARG A 405 -8.07 -18.15 -3.43
C ARG A 405 -7.48 -18.51 -2.07
N VAL A 406 -8.34 -18.61 -1.07
CA VAL A 406 -7.95 -18.92 0.31
C VAL A 406 -7.68 -20.42 0.45
N ILE A 407 -6.42 -20.80 0.64
CA ILE A 407 -5.99 -22.18 0.90
C ILE A 407 -5.83 -22.34 2.41
N ASP A 408 -6.72 -23.11 3.02
CA ASP A 408 -6.67 -23.42 4.45
C ASP A 408 -5.59 -24.47 4.74
N VAL A 409 -4.53 -24.03 5.42
CA VAL A 409 -3.36 -24.84 5.79
C VAL A 409 -3.23 -24.98 7.30
N ARG A 410 -4.25 -24.56 8.07
CA ARG A 410 -4.32 -24.79 9.53
C ARG A 410 -4.12 -26.24 9.95
N PRO A 411 -4.53 -27.27 9.18
CA PRO A 411 -4.22 -28.66 9.54
C PRO A 411 -2.72 -28.98 9.63
N LEU A 412 -1.83 -28.11 9.14
CA LEU A 412 -0.37 -28.26 9.30
C LEU A 412 0.15 -27.77 10.65
N VAL A 413 -0.64 -27.02 11.42
CA VAL A 413 -0.24 -26.56 12.75
C VAL A 413 -0.08 -27.76 13.68
N GLY A 414 1.05 -27.83 14.38
CA GLY A 414 1.45 -28.91 15.27
C GLY A 414 2.16 -30.08 14.58
N THR A 415 2.51 -29.95 13.29
CA THR A 415 3.16 -31.05 12.53
C THR A 415 4.69 -31.00 12.52
N ALA A 416 5.31 -29.86 12.87
CA ALA A 416 6.75 -29.76 13.01
C ALA A 416 7.20 -30.26 14.39
N GLU A 417 8.08 -31.26 14.40
CA GLU A 417 8.58 -31.90 15.62
C GLU A 417 9.28 -30.91 16.55
N GLY A 418 8.87 -30.90 17.83
CA GLY A 418 9.44 -30.00 18.85
C GLY A 418 10.94 -30.14 19.05
N SER A 419 11.49 -31.35 18.83
CA SER A 419 12.94 -31.62 18.87
C SER A 419 13.72 -30.94 17.75
N GLN A 420 13.04 -30.49 16.69
CA GLN A 420 13.63 -29.84 15.51
C GLN A 420 13.45 -28.32 15.52
N TRP A 421 12.81 -27.75 16.55
CA TRP A 421 12.57 -26.31 16.61
C TRP A 421 13.89 -25.52 16.75
N PRO A 422 13.99 -24.31 16.16
CA PRO A 422 12.95 -23.61 15.40
C PRO A 422 12.72 -24.23 14.01
N ALA A 423 11.48 -24.64 13.75
CA ALA A 423 11.04 -25.22 12.48
C ALA A 423 9.59 -24.80 12.17
N SER A 424 9.28 -24.66 10.88
CA SER A 424 7.95 -24.35 10.37
C SER A 424 7.35 -25.57 9.67
N PRO A 425 6.04 -25.84 9.83
CA PRO A 425 5.32 -26.74 8.93
C PRO A 425 5.45 -26.26 7.47
N VAL A 426 5.59 -27.19 6.54
CA VAL A 426 5.87 -26.86 5.13
C VAL A 426 4.60 -26.97 4.28
N ILE A 427 4.23 -25.87 3.62
CA ILE A 427 3.17 -25.87 2.62
C ILE A 427 3.77 -26.31 1.28
N THR A 428 3.57 -27.58 0.95
CA THR A 428 4.05 -28.20 -0.29
C THR A 428 3.10 -28.01 -1.49
N THR A 429 3.58 -28.39 -2.68
CA THR A 429 2.76 -28.49 -3.90
C THR A 429 1.53 -29.38 -3.73
N ALA A 430 1.62 -30.47 -2.97
CA ALA A 430 0.50 -31.40 -2.77
C ALA A 430 -0.69 -30.73 -2.06
N HIS A 431 -0.44 -29.80 -1.12
CA HIS A 431 -1.51 -29.04 -0.47
C HIS A 431 -2.25 -28.14 -1.44
N ILE A 432 -1.53 -27.51 -2.37
CA ILE A 432 -2.10 -26.66 -3.41
C ILE A 432 -2.94 -27.51 -4.38
N GLU A 433 -2.43 -28.66 -4.82
CA GLU A 433 -3.15 -29.57 -5.72
C GLU A 433 -4.41 -30.15 -5.06
N ALA A 434 -4.35 -30.45 -3.76
CA ALA A 434 -5.51 -30.88 -2.99
C ALA A 434 -6.60 -29.78 -2.94
N TYR A 435 -6.19 -28.52 -2.77
CA TYR A 435 -7.10 -27.38 -2.87
C TYR A 435 -7.73 -27.24 -4.27
N GLU A 436 -6.92 -27.35 -5.33
CA GLU A 436 -7.41 -27.30 -6.72
C GLU A 436 -8.41 -28.42 -7.01
N LYS A 437 -8.15 -29.63 -6.50
CA LYS A 437 -9.06 -30.77 -6.64
C LYS A 437 -10.42 -30.52 -5.98
N LYS A 438 -10.44 -29.81 -4.84
CA LYS A 438 -11.66 -29.52 -4.08
C LYS A 438 -12.44 -28.32 -4.63
N THR A 439 -11.73 -27.27 -5.09
CA THR A 439 -12.34 -25.95 -5.35
C THR A 439 -12.27 -25.52 -6.81
N GLY A 440 -11.66 -26.33 -7.68
CA GLY A 440 -11.34 -25.99 -9.06
C GLY A 440 -9.94 -25.40 -9.18
N LYS A 441 -9.35 -25.54 -10.37
CA LYS A 441 -7.98 -25.09 -10.67
C LYS A 441 -7.80 -23.60 -10.39
N LEU A 442 -6.58 -23.25 -9.99
CA LEU A 442 -6.15 -21.86 -9.90
C LEU A 442 -6.03 -21.27 -11.31
N ALA A 443 -6.48 -20.03 -11.49
CA ALA A 443 -6.40 -19.32 -12.75
C ALA A 443 -5.30 -18.24 -12.74
N PRO A 444 -4.71 -17.90 -13.90
CA PRO A 444 -3.85 -16.72 -14.00
C PRO A 444 -4.59 -15.47 -13.50
N GLY A 445 -3.92 -14.66 -12.68
CA GLY A 445 -4.52 -13.45 -12.08
C GLY A 445 -5.24 -13.69 -10.75
N ASP A 446 -5.49 -14.93 -10.34
CA ASP A 446 -5.90 -15.23 -8.95
C ASP A 446 -4.80 -14.78 -7.96
N VAL A 447 -5.23 -14.40 -6.75
CA VAL A 447 -4.35 -14.15 -5.60
C VAL A 447 -4.51 -15.30 -4.63
N VAL A 448 -3.45 -16.07 -4.41
CA VAL A 448 -3.46 -17.19 -3.46
C VAL A 448 -3.15 -16.68 -2.06
N LEU A 449 -4.04 -16.97 -1.10
CA LEU A 449 -3.90 -16.55 0.29
C LEU A 449 -3.81 -17.80 1.17
N PHE A 450 -2.69 -18.00 1.86
CA PHE A 450 -2.54 -19.09 2.81
C PHE A 450 -3.16 -18.70 4.15
N ARG A 451 -4.20 -19.43 4.56
CA ARG A 451 -4.81 -19.30 5.88
C ARG A 451 -4.17 -20.31 6.82
N THR A 452 -3.23 -19.82 7.60
CA THR A 452 -2.51 -20.49 8.68
C THR A 452 -3.20 -20.31 10.04
N GLY A 453 -4.02 -19.25 10.20
CA GLY A 453 -4.62 -18.87 11.47
C GLY A 453 -3.62 -18.30 12.50
N HIS A 454 -2.36 -18.06 12.11
CA HIS A 454 -1.29 -17.70 13.03
C HIS A 454 -1.44 -16.29 13.59
N VAL A 455 -1.61 -15.28 12.72
CA VAL A 455 -1.84 -13.89 13.15
C VAL A 455 -3.12 -13.79 13.97
N ASP A 456 -4.22 -14.40 13.52
CA ASP A 456 -5.50 -14.39 14.25
C ASP A 456 -5.38 -14.95 15.68
N THR A 457 -4.46 -15.89 15.91
CA THR A 457 -4.25 -16.53 17.21
C THR A 457 -3.24 -15.78 18.08
N HIS A 458 -2.15 -15.29 17.49
CA HIS A 458 -0.97 -14.85 18.23
C HIS A 458 -0.68 -13.35 18.14
N PHE A 459 -1.33 -12.60 17.25
CA PHE A 459 -1.16 -11.15 17.16
C PHE A 459 -1.90 -10.43 18.29
N LYS A 460 -1.17 -10.26 19.40
CA LYS A 460 -1.64 -9.63 20.63
C LYS A 460 -0.66 -8.57 21.11
N PRO A 461 -1.06 -7.67 22.03
CA PRO A 461 -0.12 -6.85 22.77
C PRO A 461 1.01 -7.66 23.41
N LEU A 462 2.22 -7.11 23.39
CA LEU A 462 3.37 -7.64 24.11
C LEU A 462 3.12 -7.53 25.63
N PRO A 463 3.55 -8.52 26.44
CA PRO A 463 4.44 -9.63 26.06
C PRO A 463 3.76 -10.86 25.47
N GLU A 464 2.43 -11.01 25.53
CA GLU A 464 1.73 -12.19 24.97
C GLU A 464 1.99 -12.37 23.47
N GLY A 465 2.07 -11.25 22.75
CA GLY A 465 2.40 -11.21 21.31
C GLY A 465 3.75 -11.80 20.93
N LYS A 466 4.63 -12.12 21.89
CA LYS A 466 5.89 -12.85 21.62
C LYS A 466 5.64 -14.19 20.93
N ALA A 467 4.48 -14.82 21.17
CA ALA A 467 4.05 -16.04 20.48
C ALA A 467 3.92 -15.86 18.95
N CYS A 468 3.74 -14.64 18.46
CA CYS A 468 3.57 -14.36 17.03
C CYS A 468 4.88 -14.56 16.25
N MET A 469 6.03 -14.15 16.79
CA MET A 469 7.32 -14.22 16.10
C MET A 469 8.48 -14.63 17.00
N GLU A 470 8.66 -13.96 18.14
CA GLU A 470 9.84 -14.15 18.99
C GLU A 470 9.98 -15.58 19.51
N ASN A 471 8.90 -16.18 20.03
CA ASN A 471 8.93 -17.55 20.55
C ASN A 471 9.21 -18.58 19.44
N PRO A 472 8.52 -18.56 18.28
CA PRO A 472 8.84 -19.45 17.16
C PRO A 472 10.29 -19.32 16.65
N ILE A 473 10.77 -18.09 16.47
CA ILE A 473 12.11 -17.83 15.92
C ILE A 473 13.22 -18.34 16.85
N ASN A 474 12.97 -18.29 18.17
CA ASN A 474 13.88 -18.79 19.19
C ASN A 474 13.67 -20.27 19.54
N GLY A 475 12.76 -20.97 18.86
CA GLY A 475 12.50 -22.39 19.06
C GLY A 475 11.76 -22.73 20.35
N LEU A 476 11.08 -21.75 20.96
CA LEU A 476 10.26 -21.95 22.16
C LEU A 476 8.84 -22.45 21.82
N SER A 477 8.44 -22.30 20.56
CA SER A 477 7.19 -22.81 20.00
C SER A 477 7.41 -23.19 18.53
N GLU A 478 6.42 -23.87 17.95
CA GLU A 478 6.40 -24.14 16.51
C GLU A 478 6.41 -22.84 15.68
N GLY A 479 7.05 -22.89 14.51
CA GLY A 479 6.87 -21.91 13.44
C GLY A 479 5.47 -21.96 12.83
N TRP A 480 5.12 -20.93 12.08
CA TRP A 480 3.90 -20.93 11.27
C TRP A 480 4.09 -21.77 9.99
N PRO A 481 3.02 -22.36 9.43
CA PRO A 481 3.05 -22.95 8.11
C PRO A 481 3.55 -21.98 7.04
N ALA A 482 4.54 -22.41 6.25
CA ALA A 482 5.19 -21.57 5.25
C ALA A 482 5.39 -22.34 3.92
N PRO A 483 5.15 -21.73 2.74
CA PRO A 483 5.43 -22.37 1.47
C PRO A 483 6.93 -22.58 1.23
N ASP A 484 7.27 -23.74 0.66
CA ASP A 484 8.60 -23.99 0.12
C ASP A 484 8.77 -23.38 -1.29
N ALA A 485 10.00 -23.41 -1.81
CA ALA A 485 10.30 -22.90 -3.14
C ALA A 485 9.58 -23.69 -4.25
N GLU A 486 9.37 -25.00 -4.09
CA GLU A 486 8.60 -25.83 -5.00
C GLU A 486 7.14 -25.38 -5.11
N ALA A 487 6.47 -25.11 -3.98
CA ALA A 487 5.10 -24.60 -3.92
C ALA A 487 4.99 -23.24 -4.62
N ILE A 488 5.91 -22.32 -4.37
CA ILE A 488 5.95 -21.03 -5.08
C ILE A 488 6.16 -21.24 -6.59
N GLN A 489 7.07 -22.13 -6.99
CA GLN A 489 7.30 -22.43 -8.40
C GLN A 489 6.05 -23.05 -9.05
N HIS A 490 5.30 -23.90 -8.34
CA HIS A 490 4.05 -24.46 -8.82
C HIS A 490 2.99 -23.37 -9.05
N LEU A 491 2.82 -22.45 -8.09
CA LEU A 491 1.92 -21.30 -8.23
C LEU A 491 2.31 -20.39 -9.41
N ALA A 492 3.61 -20.13 -9.60
CA ALA A 492 4.10 -19.38 -10.76
C ALA A 492 3.72 -20.05 -12.09
N LYS A 493 3.84 -21.39 -12.18
CA LYS A 493 3.42 -22.17 -13.37
C LYS A 493 1.92 -22.09 -13.64
N ARG A 494 1.09 -21.82 -12.62
CA ARG A 494 -0.34 -21.53 -12.77
C ARG A 494 -0.66 -20.09 -13.19
N GLY A 495 0.36 -19.23 -13.32
CA GLY A 495 0.18 -17.82 -13.67
C GLY A 495 -0.20 -16.94 -12.47
N ILE A 496 -0.03 -17.43 -11.25
CA ILE A 496 -0.22 -16.64 -10.02
C ILE A 496 0.92 -15.62 -9.92
N ARG A 497 0.57 -14.36 -9.64
CA ARG A 497 1.54 -13.25 -9.56
C ARG A 497 1.68 -12.67 -8.16
N CYS A 498 0.77 -13.00 -7.24
CA CYS A 498 0.76 -12.55 -5.86
C CYS A 498 0.33 -13.68 -4.93
N VAL A 499 1.06 -13.84 -3.84
CA VAL A 499 0.79 -14.81 -2.77
C VAL A 499 0.72 -14.07 -1.45
N GLY A 500 -0.30 -14.36 -0.64
CA GLY A 500 -0.46 -13.79 0.69
C GLY A 500 -0.44 -14.83 1.79
N THR A 501 -0.17 -14.41 3.02
CA THR A 501 -0.25 -15.27 4.21
C THR A 501 -0.77 -14.49 5.42
N ASP A 502 -1.60 -15.11 6.25
CA ASP A 502 -1.97 -14.61 7.59
C ASP A 502 -0.96 -15.03 8.68
N ALA A 503 0.31 -15.10 8.29
CA ALA A 503 1.46 -15.34 9.14
C ALA A 503 2.46 -14.17 9.03
N PRO A 504 3.43 -14.05 9.95
CA PRO A 504 4.36 -12.92 9.95
C PRO A 504 5.16 -12.78 8.66
N THR A 505 5.55 -13.91 8.05
CA THR A 505 6.25 -13.94 6.78
C THR A 505 5.91 -15.19 5.95
N LEU A 506 6.15 -15.17 4.63
CA LEU A 506 6.04 -16.36 3.76
C LEU A 506 7.17 -17.36 3.97
N GLY A 507 8.29 -16.94 4.56
CA GLY A 507 9.51 -17.75 4.64
C GLY A 507 9.56 -18.76 5.79
N GLY A 508 8.68 -18.63 6.80
CA GLY A 508 8.77 -19.43 8.02
C GLY A 508 9.97 -19.04 8.90
N VAL A 509 10.31 -19.90 9.87
CA VAL A 509 11.39 -19.62 10.85
C VAL A 509 12.77 -20.16 10.44
N ASP A 510 12.85 -21.11 9.49
CA ASP A 510 14.11 -21.63 8.96
C ASP A 510 14.74 -20.61 7.97
N PRO A 511 15.93 -20.04 8.26
CA PRO A 511 16.50 -18.98 7.42
C PRO A 511 16.85 -19.42 6.00
N LYS A 512 17.23 -20.69 5.78
CA LYS A 512 17.62 -21.21 4.47
C LYS A 512 16.39 -21.43 3.61
N GLN A 513 15.37 -22.10 4.15
CA GLN A 513 14.12 -22.34 3.44
C GLN A 513 13.41 -21.02 3.15
N ALA A 514 13.37 -20.10 4.12
CA ALA A 514 12.85 -18.75 3.91
C ALA A 514 13.50 -18.07 2.71
N LEU A 515 14.84 -18.11 2.64
CA LEU A 515 15.58 -17.47 1.54
C LEU A 515 15.29 -18.13 0.19
N PHE A 516 15.13 -19.46 0.15
CA PHE A 516 14.77 -20.18 -1.08
C PHE A 516 13.38 -19.77 -1.57
N THR A 517 12.41 -19.66 -0.66
CA THR A 517 11.06 -19.18 -0.96
C THR A 517 11.09 -17.78 -1.57
N TYR A 518 11.82 -16.82 -0.97
CA TYR A 518 11.89 -15.46 -1.52
C TYR A 518 12.70 -15.35 -2.82
N TRP A 519 13.78 -16.14 -2.98
CA TRP A 519 14.50 -16.20 -4.25
C TRP A 519 13.62 -16.76 -5.37
N MET A 520 12.83 -17.80 -5.10
CA MET A 520 11.89 -18.32 -6.08
C MET A 520 10.82 -17.29 -6.40
N LEU A 521 10.16 -16.72 -5.39
CA LEU A 521 9.11 -15.70 -5.54
C LEU A 521 9.59 -14.55 -6.44
N GLY A 522 10.73 -13.95 -6.10
CA GLY A 522 11.30 -12.86 -6.87
C GLY A 522 11.76 -13.26 -8.27
N THR A 523 12.32 -14.47 -8.44
CA THR A 523 12.82 -14.96 -9.74
C THR A 523 11.67 -15.18 -10.73
N GLN A 524 10.50 -15.60 -10.23
CA GLN A 524 9.28 -15.73 -11.03
C GLN A 524 8.56 -14.40 -11.25
N GLY A 525 9.10 -13.28 -10.75
CA GLY A 525 8.47 -11.96 -10.83
C GLY A 525 7.21 -11.81 -9.96
N MET A 526 6.98 -12.74 -9.03
CA MET A 526 5.86 -12.71 -8.09
C MET A 526 6.14 -11.73 -6.94
N VAL A 527 5.08 -11.36 -6.22
CA VAL A 527 5.13 -10.55 -4.99
C VAL A 527 4.45 -11.27 -3.83
N GLY A 528 4.83 -10.89 -2.61
CA GLY A 528 4.22 -11.38 -1.38
C GLY A 528 3.38 -10.30 -0.69
N VAL A 529 2.31 -10.69 -0.03
CA VAL A 529 1.63 -9.86 0.98
C VAL A 529 1.61 -10.60 2.30
N GLU A 530 2.33 -10.09 3.28
CA GLU A 530 2.54 -10.77 4.56
C GLU A 530 1.74 -10.10 5.67
N PHE A 531 1.60 -10.81 6.79
CA PHE A 531 0.97 -10.27 7.98
C PHE A 531 -0.52 -9.90 7.76
N LEU A 532 -1.24 -10.74 7.02
CA LEU A 532 -2.70 -10.63 6.89
C LEU A 532 -3.42 -11.14 8.14
N THR A 533 -4.69 -10.80 8.29
CA THR A 533 -5.57 -11.31 9.36
C THR A 533 -6.98 -11.54 8.82
N GLY A 534 -7.79 -12.34 9.51
CA GLY A 534 -9.21 -12.47 9.21
C GLY A 534 -9.53 -13.20 7.90
N LEU A 535 -8.58 -13.95 7.33
CA LEU A 535 -8.80 -14.67 6.06
C LEU A 535 -9.97 -15.67 6.14
N GLY A 536 -10.29 -16.14 7.34
CA GLY A 536 -11.43 -17.04 7.59
C GLY A 536 -12.81 -16.42 7.36
N GLN A 537 -12.92 -15.09 7.28
CA GLN A 537 -14.19 -14.39 7.04
C GLN A 537 -14.56 -14.30 5.55
N LEU A 538 -13.62 -14.63 4.66
CA LEU A 538 -13.83 -14.48 3.22
C LEU A 538 -14.71 -15.60 2.66
N PRO A 539 -15.79 -15.26 1.93
CA PRO A 539 -16.54 -16.27 1.19
C PRO A 539 -15.72 -16.77 -0.01
N ALA A 540 -16.19 -17.86 -0.64
CA ALA A 540 -15.51 -18.48 -1.77
C ALA A 540 -15.31 -17.54 -2.98
N LYS A 541 -16.19 -16.54 -3.13
CA LYS A 541 -16.08 -15.50 -4.16
C LYS A 541 -15.78 -14.17 -3.46
N ALA A 542 -14.53 -13.77 -3.48
CA ALA A 542 -14.09 -12.47 -3.02
C ALA A 542 -12.97 -11.97 -3.94
N VAL A 543 -12.86 -10.65 -4.09
CA VAL A 543 -11.76 -9.96 -4.77
C VAL A 543 -10.87 -9.36 -3.71
N PHE A 544 -9.63 -9.83 -3.64
CA PHE A 544 -8.59 -9.28 -2.78
C PHE A 544 -7.96 -8.06 -3.45
N LEU A 545 -7.77 -7.00 -2.68
CA LEU A 545 -7.07 -5.78 -3.09
C LEU A 545 -6.02 -5.43 -2.03
N PHE A 546 -4.78 -5.21 -2.45
CA PHE A 546 -3.74 -4.67 -1.57
C PHE A 546 -3.00 -3.53 -2.24
N ALA A 547 -2.81 -2.44 -1.51
CA ALA A 547 -2.01 -1.30 -1.95
C ALA A 547 -1.02 -0.87 -0.85
N PRO A 548 0.29 -0.95 -1.12
CA PRO A 548 1.31 -0.36 -0.26
C PRO A 548 1.53 1.11 -0.62
N VAL A 549 1.95 1.92 0.35
CA VAL A 549 2.32 3.33 0.13
C VAL A 549 3.33 3.44 -1.02
N LYS A 550 3.14 4.42 -1.92
CA LYS A 550 3.92 4.54 -3.15
C LYS A 550 5.28 5.21 -2.89
N ILE A 551 6.16 4.53 -2.18
CA ILE A 551 7.48 5.04 -1.77
C ILE A 551 8.55 4.65 -2.79
N LYS A 552 9.27 5.64 -3.32
CA LYS A 552 10.29 5.44 -4.35
C LYS A 552 11.49 4.66 -3.84
N GLY A 553 11.72 3.48 -4.41
CA GLY A 553 12.93 2.70 -4.16
C GLY A 553 12.94 1.99 -2.80
N CYS A 554 11.75 1.76 -2.22
CA CYS A 554 11.55 1.00 -0.99
C CYS A 554 11.51 -0.51 -1.29
N HIS A 555 12.11 -1.33 -0.42
CA HIS A 555 12.25 -2.78 -0.58
C HIS A 555 11.23 -3.58 0.24
N GLY A 556 10.43 -2.90 1.06
CA GLY A 556 9.20 -3.38 1.68
C GLY A 556 8.16 -2.28 1.63
N GLY A 557 6.86 -2.60 1.66
CA GLY A 557 5.82 -1.58 1.53
C GLY A 557 4.70 -1.76 2.53
N PRO A 558 4.67 -1.01 3.65
CA PRO A 558 3.50 -0.98 4.52
C PRO A 558 2.28 -0.59 3.71
N GLY A 559 1.15 -1.25 3.96
CA GLY A 559 -0.07 -1.04 3.19
C GLY A 559 -1.31 -1.55 3.89
N ARG A 560 -2.41 -1.58 3.14
CA ARG A 560 -3.69 -2.15 3.59
C ARG A 560 -4.20 -3.17 2.59
N ALA A 561 -4.72 -4.26 3.12
CA ALA A 561 -5.38 -5.33 2.40
C ALA A 561 -6.86 -5.30 2.75
N ILE A 562 -7.71 -5.34 1.73
CA ILE A 562 -9.14 -5.53 1.87
C ILE A 562 -9.62 -6.61 0.92
N ALA A 563 -10.81 -7.14 1.16
CA ALA A 563 -11.52 -7.95 0.19
C ALA A 563 -12.97 -7.51 0.06
N LEU A 564 -13.46 -7.51 -1.18
CA LEU A 564 -14.87 -7.25 -1.51
C LEU A 564 -15.49 -8.54 -2.02
N TYR A 565 -16.74 -8.81 -1.65
CA TYR A 565 -17.43 -10.04 -2.03
C TYR A 565 -18.86 -9.77 -2.39
#